data_AF-A0A9P6SMM2-F1
#
_entry.id   AF-A0A9P6SMM2-F1
#
_cell.length_a   1.000
_cell.length_b   1.000
_cell.length_c   1.000
_cell.angle_alpha   90.00
_cell.angle_beta   90.00
_cell.angle_gamma   90.00
#
_symmetry.space_group_name_H-M   'P 1'
#
loop_
_entity.id
_entity.type
_entity.pdbx_description
1 polymer ?
#
loop_
_entity_poly.entity_id
_entity_poly.type
_entity_poly.pdbx_seq_one_letter_code
_entity_poly.pdbx_strand_id
1 'polypeptide(L)'
;MVEGARAMSAELVAVNTYRWAMGNIVESWKSQFTKKSSSNIGKYSEYDIYSIMHYANRHPIWSINNRPGFTSKRLNVDYYKIGNGNDFAKSDALAIRRMYKCPERKFTTAVNNNTATMAARIENP
;
A
#
# COMPACT_ATOMS: atom_id res chain seq x y z
N MET A 1 -22.58 0.50 -24.94
CA MET A 1 -22.11 -0.83 -24.53
C MET A 1 -20.61 -0.77 -24.36
N VAL A 2 -20.10 -1.51 -23.36
CA VAL A 2 -18.69 -1.70 -22.96
C VAL A 2 -18.12 -0.45 -22.24
N GLU A 3 -17.63 -0.51 -20.99
CA GLU A 3 -16.81 -1.55 -20.39
C GLU A 3 -17.01 -1.57 -18.86
N GLY A 4 -17.44 -2.73 -18.35
CA GLY A 4 -17.50 -3.02 -16.94
C GLY A 4 -16.10 -3.31 -16.40
N ALA A 5 -15.45 -2.30 -15.83
CA ALA A 5 -14.33 -2.53 -14.92
C ALA A 5 -14.91 -3.07 -13.58
N ARG A 6 -15.18 -4.37 -13.52
CA ARG A 6 -15.42 -5.04 -12.23
C ARG A 6 -14.18 -4.80 -11.38
N ALA A 7 -14.32 -4.03 -10.30
CA ALA A 7 -13.33 -3.96 -9.24
C ALA A 7 -13.01 -5.39 -8.79
N MET A 8 -11.86 -5.92 -9.20
CA MET A 8 -11.36 -7.15 -8.62
C MET A 8 -11.12 -6.84 -7.16
N SER A 9 -11.73 -7.61 -6.26
CA SER A 9 -11.49 -7.43 -4.83
C SER A 9 -9.98 -7.49 -4.57
N ALA A 10 -9.45 -6.64 -3.69
CA ALA A 10 -8.02 -6.72 -3.36
C ALA A 10 -7.65 -8.10 -2.77
N GLU A 11 -8.67 -8.87 -2.37
CA GLU A 11 -8.62 -10.29 -2.07
C GLU A 11 -8.12 -11.12 -3.27
N LEU A 12 -8.68 -10.95 -4.48
CA LEU A 12 -8.21 -11.63 -5.69
C LEU A 12 -6.83 -11.11 -6.13
N VAL A 13 -6.57 -9.81 -5.94
CA VAL A 13 -5.32 -9.17 -6.34
C VAL A 13 -4.13 -9.67 -5.51
N ALA A 14 -4.22 -9.76 -4.18
CA ALA A 14 -3.11 -10.23 -3.35
C ALA A 14 -2.70 -11.69 -3.65
N VAL A 15 -3.66 -12.58 -3.94
CA VAL A 15 -3.40 -13.99 -4.32
C VAL A 15 -2.75 -14.09 -5.70
N ASN A 16 -3.14 -13.21 -6.62
CA ASN A 16 -2.52 -13.11 -7.94
C ASN A 16 -1.25 -12.26 -7.96
N THR A 17 -0.91 -11.59 -6.86
CA THR A 17 0.30 -10.75 -6.75
C THR A 17 1.48 -11.50 -6.16
N TYR A 18 1.29 -12.53 -5.34
CA TYR A 18 2.39 -13.24 -4.67
C TYR A 18 2.41 -14.75 -4.90
N ARG A 19 3.61 -15.31 -4.89
CA ARG A 19 3.88 -16.73 -4.62
C ARG A 19 4.32 -16.85 -3.16
N TRP A 20 3.58 -17.62 -2.38
CA TRP A 20 3.84 -17.82 -0.96
C TRP A 20 4.77 -19.00 -0.75
N ALA A 21 5.77 -18.83 0.11
CA ALA A 21 6.71 -19.86 0.54
C ALA A 21 6.51 -20.10 2.05
N MET A 22 5.35 -20.67 2.42
CA MET A 22 4.98 -20.88 3.83
C MET A 22 5.98 -21.76 4.59
N GLY A 23 6.76 -22.59 3.89
CA GLY A 23 7.86 -23.37 4.48
C GLY A 23 9.09 -22.54 4.90
N ASN A 24 9.17 -21.26 4.51
CA ASN A 24 10.20 -20.32 4.93
C ASN A 24 9.75 -19.42 6.09
N ILE A 25 8.54 -19.61 6.62
CA ILE A 25 7.98 -18.83 7.72
C ILE A 25 7.93 -19.70 8.98
N VAL A 26 8.41 -19.17 10.11
CA VAL A 26 8.36 -19.87 11.40
C VAL A 26 6.91 -20.17 11.80
N GLU A 27 6.67 -21.33 12.40
CA GLU A 27 5.30 -21.85 12.63
C GLU A 27 4.42 -20.86 13.41
N SER A 28 4.95 -20.26 14.47
CA SER A 28 4.25 -19.30 15.33
C SER A 28 3.80 -18.02 14.61
N TRP A 29 4.37 -17.71 13.44
CA TRP A 29 4.04 -16.54 12.65
C TRP A 29 3.11 -16.83 11.46
N LYS A 30 2.88 -18.10 11.10
CA LYS A 30 2.10 -18.44 9.91
C LYS A 30 0.70 -17.83 9.92
N SER A 31 0.06 -17.75 11.08
CA SER A 31 -1.27 -17.14 11.23
C SER A 31 -1.32 -15.66 10.85
N GLN A 32 -0.20 -14.93 10.91
CA GLN A 32 -0.10 -13.52 10.51
C GLN A 32 -0.14 -13.34 8.99
N PHE A 33 0.21 -14.40 8.25
CA PHE A 33 0.15 -14.45 6.78
C PHE A 33 -1.14 -15.13 6.29
N THR A 34 -2.00 -15.56 7.20
CA THR A 34 -3.33 -16.04 6.87
C THR A 34 -4.20 -14.86 6.46
N LYS A 35 -4.76 -14.97 5.26
CA LYS A 35 -5.60 -13.95 4.66
C LYS A 35 -6.92 -13.83 5.43
N LYS A 36 -7.28 -12.60 5.79
CA LYS A 36 -8.62 -12.30 6.31
C LYS A 36 -9.55 -11.97 5.15
N SER A 37 -10.76 -12.51 5.16
CA SER A 37 -11.85 -12.04 4.29
C SER A 37 -12.49 -10.82 4.93
N SER A 38 -12.79 -9.80 4.12
CA SER A 38 -13.55 -8.63 4.55
C SER A 38 -14.14 -7.93 3.33
N SER A 39 -15.40 -7.51 3.44
CA SER A 39 -16.09 -6.72 2.42
C SER A 39 -15.44 -5.35 2.15
N ASN A 40 -14.52 -4.90 3.01
CA ASN A 40 -13.82 -3.63 2.86
C ASN A 40 -12.47 -3.74 2.15
N ILE A 41 -12.01 -4.95 1.80
CA ILE A 41 -10.72 -5.15 1.14
C ILE A 41 -10.73 -4.55 -0.27
N GLY A 42 -9.83 -3.61 -0.54
CA GLY A 42 -9.71 -2.92 -1.83
C GLY A 42 -10.75 -1.81 -2.05
N LYS A 43 -11.56 -1.50 -1.04
CA LYS A 43 -12.64 -0.50 -1.15
C LYS A 43 -12.12 0.93 -1.33
N TYR A 44 -10.99 1.25 -0.71
CA TYR A 44 -10.48 2.63 -0.63
C TYR A 44 -9.22 2.87 -1.47
N SER A 45 -8.48 1.82 -1.84
CA SER A 45 -7.37 1.89 -2.78
C SER A 45 -7.14 0.51 -3.40
N GLU A 46 -6.47 0.50 -4.54
CA GLU A 46 -5.92 -0.73 -5.11
C GLU A 46 -4.79 -1.27 -4.24
N TYR A 47 -4.41 -2.52 -4.49
CA TYR A 47 -3.33 -3.17 -3.79
C TYR A 47 -1.97 -2.57 -4.18
N ASP A 48 -1.23 -2.10 -3.18
CA ASP A 48 0.11 -1.52 -3.37
C ASP A 48 1.15 -2.32 -2.59
N ILE A 49 2.12 -2.88 -3.31
CA ILE A 49 3.21 -3.67 -2.74
C ILE A 49 4.20 -2.81 -1.97
N TYR A 50 4.20 -1.49 -2.21
CA TYR A 50 5.06 -0.51 -1.55
C TYR A 50 4.31 0.27 -0.46
N SER A 51 3.07 -0.12 -0.14
CA SER A 51 2.33 0.42 1.00
C SER A 51 3.14 0.31 2.28
N ILE A 52 3.05 1.32 3.14
CA ILE A 52 3.66 1.32 4.48
C ILE A 52 3.17 0.13 5.34
N MET A 53 1.97 -0.37 5.06
CA MET A 53 1.35 -1.50 5.75
C MET A 53 1.80 -2.86 5.22
N HIS A 54 2.56 -2.90 4.13
CA HIS A 54 2.99 -4.15 3.52
C HIS A 54 4.16 -4.76 4.31
N TYR A 55 4.09 -6.03 4.69
CA TYR A 55 5.23 -6.71 5.31
C TYR A 55 6.45 -6.77 4.37
N ALA A 56 7.65 -6.82 4.92
CA ALA A 56 8.84 -7.13 4.12
C ALA A 56 8.75 -8.56 3.55
N ASN A 57 9.43 -8.85 2.45
CA ASN A 57 9.41 -10.21 1.87
C ASN A 57 10.21 -11.24 2.68
N ARG A 58 11.11 -10.76 3.54
CA ARG A 58 11.83 -11.51 4.57
C ARG A 58 12.09 -10.62 5.79
N HIS A 59 12.24 -11.21 6.97
CA HIS A 59 12.58 -10.52 8.21
C HIS A 59 13.21 -11.48 9.23
N PRO A 60 14.21 -11.05 10.04
CA PRO A 60 14.88 -11.92 11.01
C PRO A 60 13.95 -12.60 12.02
N ILE A 61 12.84 -11.95 12.39
CA ILE A 61 11.92 -12.46 13.42
C ILE A 61 11.06 -13.63 12.92
N TRP A 62 10.70 -13.66 11.64
CA TRP A 62 9.71 -14.63 11.13
C TRP A 62 10.18 -15.45 9.93
N SER A 63 11.28 -15.08 9.28
CA SER A 63 11.87 -15.84 8.18
C SER A 63 12.86 -16.88 8.67
N ILE A 64 12.70 -18.13 8.22
CA ILE A 64 13.65 -19.21 8.47
C ILE A 64 14.91 -18.97 7.61
N ASN A 65 16.07 -18.87 8.26
CA ASN A 65 17.37 -18.66 7.61
C ASN A 65 17.40 -17.45 6.65
N ASN A 66 16.66 -16.38 7.01
CA ASN A 66 16.53 -15.16 6.19
C ASN A 66 16.03 -15.41 4.75
N ARG A 67 15.32 -16.52 4.52
CA ARG A 67 14.69 -16.86 3.25
C ARG A 67 13.37 -16.10 3.09
N PRO A 68 12.99 -15.67 1.87
CA PRO A 68 11.75 -14.96 1.66
C PRO A 68 10.53 -15.83 1.97
N GLY A 69 9.57 -15.27 2.70
CA GLY A 69 8.26 -15.89 2.95
C GLY A 69 7.30 -15.74 1.77
N PHE A 70 7.55 -14.78 0.88
CA PHE A 70 6.81 -14.59 -0.37
C PHE A 70 7.65 -13.88 -1.43
N THR A 71 7.26 -14.01 -2.70
CA THR A 71 7.84 -13.30 -3.84
C THR A 71 6.75 -12.79 -4.75
N SER A 72 6.86 -11.54 -5.21
CA SER A 72 5.90 -10.95 -6.15
C SER A 72 5.92 -11.69 -7.49
N LYS A 73 4.74 -11.81 -8.09
CA LYS A 73 4.50 -12.26 -9.46
C LYS A 73 4.68 -11.10 -10.46
N ARG A 74 4.74 -9.84 -9.99
CA ARG A 74 5.06 -8.68 -10.83
C ARG A 74 6.53 -8.70 -11.21
N LEU A 75 6.83 -8.28 -12.43
CA LEU A 75 8.20 -8.10 -12.92
C LEU A 75 8.80 -6.82 -12.33
N ASN A 76 10.13 -6.77 -12.23
CA ASN A 76 10.92 -5.59 -11.84
C ASN A 76 10.52 -4.98 -10.48
N VAL A 77 10.24 -5.84 -9.50
CA VAL A 77 9.92 -5.43 -8.14
C VAL A 77 11.18 -5.12 -7.35
N ASP A 78 11.21 -3.94 -6.71
CA ASP A 78 12.25 -3.55 -5.78
C ASP A 78 11.92 -4.03 -4.37
N TYR A 79 12.43 -5.20 -4.00
CA TYR A 79 12.17 -5.80 -2.69
C TYR A 79 12.79 -5.02 -1.52
N TYR A 80 13.72 -4.08 -1.75
CA TYR A 80 14.25 -3.23 -0.68
C TYR A 80 13.25 -2.17 -0.23
N LYS A 81 12.26 -1.84 -1.07
CA LYS A 81 11.20 -0.88 -0.73
C LYS A 81 9.99 -1.54 -0.06
N ILE A 82 9.82 -2.85 -0.24
CA ILE A 82 8.70 -3.58 0.32
C ILE A 82 8.92 -3.77 1.83
N GLY A 83 8.00 -3.22 2.64
CA GLY A 83 8.04 -3.32 4.10
C GLY A 83 9.18 -2.57 4.78
N ASN A 84 9.73 -1.55 4.11
CA ASN A 84 10.69 -0.62 4.72
C ASN A 84 10.01 0.31 5.74
N GLY A 85 8.76 0.70 5.49
CA GLY A 85 7.96 1.47 6.46
C GLY A 85 8.37 2.93 6.65
N ASN A 86 9.24 3.47 5.78
CA ASN A 86 9.81 4.82 5.96
C ASN A 86 8.81 5.96 5.76
N ASP A 87 7.83 5.80 4.87
CA ASP A 87 6.82 6.82 4.60
C ASP A 87 5.56 6.18 4.00
N PHE A 88 4.46 6.93 4.01
CA PHE A 88 3.23 6.57 3.32
C PHE A 88 3.44 6.55 1.81
N ALA A 89 2.98 5.47 1.16
CA ALA A 89 2.79 5.50 -0.27
C ALA A 89 1.60 6.41 -0.63
N LYS A 90 1.56 6.88 -1.88
CA LYS A 90 0.42 7.66 -2.40
C LYS A 90 -0.91 6.90 -2.24
N SER A 91 -0.88 5.57 -2.37
CA SER A 91 -2.01 4.67 -2.17
C SER A 91 -2.52 4.68 -0.74
N ASP A 92 -1.62 4.68 0.25
CA ASP A 92 -1.98 4.74 1.68
C ASP A 92 -2.69 6.06 2.01
N ALA A 93 -2.11 7.18 1.59
CA ALA A 93 -2.71 8.50 1.78
C ALA A 93 -4.08 8.59 1.10
N LEU A 94 -4.22 8.04 -0.11
CA LEU A 94 -5.48 7.99 -0.84
C LEU A 94 -6.53 7.12 -0.13
N ALA A 95 -6.13 5.97 0.39
CA ALA A 95 -7.00 5.06 1.12
C ALA A 95 -7.56 5.72 2.38
N ILE A 96 -6.70 6.36 3.18
CA ILE A 96 -7.09 7.09 4.39
C ILE A 96 -8.06 8.22 4.04
N ARG A 97 -7.74 9.05 3.04
CA ARG A 97 -8.59 10.16 2.63
C ARG A 97 -9.99 9.71 2.20
N ARG A 98 -10.09 8.62 1.45
CA ARG A 98 -11.37 8.05 1.02
C ARG A 98 -12.14 7.42 2.18
N MET A 99 -11.44 6.73 3.09
CA MET A 99 -12.04 6.11 4.26
C MET A 99 -12.69 7.14 5.20
N TYR A 100 -12.00 8.26 5.44
CA TYR A 100 -12.46 9.33 6.32
C TYR A 100 -13.21 10.46 5.61
N LYS A 101 -13.51 10.31 4.30
CA LYS A 101 -14.20 11.31 3.47
C LYS A 101 -13.57 12.71 3.58
N CYS A 102 -12.24 12.77 3.59
CA CYS A 102 -11.53 14.03 3.73
C CYS A 102 -11.88 14.97 2.55
N PRO A 103 -12.21 16.25 2.82
CA PRO A 103 -12.50 17.20 1.76
C PRO A 103 -11.30 17.38 0.84
N GLU A 104 -11.55 17.69 -0.44
CA GLU A 104 -10.50 18.08 -1.36
C GLU A 104 -9.80 19.34 -0.84
N ARG A 105 -8.46 19.29 -0.78
CA ARG A 105 -7.69 20.49 -0.48
C ARG A 105 -7.76 21.38 -1.73
N LYS A 106 -8.50 22.46 -1.63
CA LYS A 106 -8.41 23.54 -2.62
C LYS A 106 -7.10 24.27 -2.36
N PHE A 107 -6.12 24.07 -3.24
CA PHE A 107 -4.93 24.91 -3.22
C PHE A 107 -5.31 26.23 -3.89
N THR A 108 -5.49 27.28 -3.10
CA THR A 108 -5.49 28.64 -3.64
C THR A 108 -4.04 29.00 -3.93
N THR A 109 -3.72 29.19 -5.20
CA THR A 109 -2.44 29.79 -5.57
C THR A 109 -2.45 31.21 -5.04
N ALA A 110 -1.73 31.48 -3.94
CA ALA A 110 -1.46 32.84 -3.53
C ALA A 110 -0.62 33.48 -4.64
N VAL A 111 -1.25 34.31 -5.48
CA VAL A 111 -0.52 35.17 -6.42
C VAL A 111 0.13 36.26 -5.58
N ASN A 112 1.33 35.99 -5.09
CA ASN A 112 2.15 37.00 -4.45
C ASN A 112 2.73 37.90 -5.55
N ASN A 113 2.20 39.11 -5.70
CA ASN A 113 2.67 40.12 -6.66
C ASN A 113 4.07 40.69 -6.35
N ASN A 114 4.77 40.14 -5.34
CA ASN A 114 6.11 40.56 -4.97
C ASN A 114 7.05 39.36 -5.10
N THR A 115 7.86 39.40 -6.17
CA THR A 115 9.13 38.68 -6.41
C THR A 115 9.46 37.46 -5.52
N ALA A 116 9.40 36.29 -6.16
CA ALA A 116 10.24 35.11 -5.93
C ALA A 116 10.39 34.58 -4.49
N THR A 117 9.32 34.03 -3.93
CA THR A 117 9.41 32.80 -3.11
C THR A 117 8.01 32.19 -2.95
N MET A 118 7.78 31.03 -3.56
CA MET A 118 6.53 30.29 -3.43
C MET A 118 6.51 29.52 -2.11
N ALA A 119 5.97 30.12 -1.06
CA ALA A 119 5.57 29.39 0.14
C ALA A 119 4.06 29.07 0.05
N ALA A 120 3.72 27.79 -0.12
CA ALA A 120 2.34 27.34 -0.03
C ALA A 120 1.88 27.40 1.43
N ARG A 121 0.87 28.24 1.73
CA ARG A 121 0.25 28.31 3.06
C ARG A 121 -0.98 27.42 3.08
N ILE A 122 -1.09 26.56 4.09
CA ILE A 122 -2.27 25.74 4.35
C ILE A 122 -3.13 26.51 5.36
N GLU A 123 -4.31 26.94 4.97
CA GLU A 123 -5.34 27.39 5.91
C GLU A 123 -6.27 26.21 6.21
N ASN A 124 -6.44 25.92 7.51
CA ASN A 124 -7.46 24.98 7.98
C ASN A 124 -8.83 25.67 8.02
N PRO A 125 -9.92 24.93 7.82
CA PRO A 125 -11.29 25.46 7.80
C PRO A 125 -11.70 26.10 9.13
#